data_AF-A0A5K1JZR4-F1
#
_entry.id   AF-A0A5K1JZR4-F1
#
_cell.length_a   1.000
_cell.length_b   1.000
_cell.length_c   1.000
_cell.angle_alpha   90.00
_cell.angle_beta   90.00
_cell.angle_gamma   90.00
#
_symmetry.space_group_name_H-M   'P 1'
#
loop_
_entity.id
_entity.type
_entity.pdbx_description
1 polymer ?
#
loop_
_entity_poly.entity_id
_entity_poly.type
_entity_poly.pdbx_seq_one_letter_code
_entity_poly.pdbx_strand_id
1 'polypeptide(L)'
;MEDALKNRVVGQDHVVEAVSDAVRISRAGLQAPNRPVASFLFLGPTGVGKTELCKALAQFLFNDEQRGLININMSEYHDRHTISRLIGAAPGYVGFEEGGQLTEAVRRKPY
;
A
#
# COMPACT_ATOMS: atom_id res chain seq x y z
N MET A 1 -14.15 2.66 12.05
CA MET A 1 -13.47 1.90 10.97
C MET A 1 -12.90 0.61 11.55
N GLU A 2 -12.32 0.73 12.73
CA GLU A 2 -11.86 -0.33 13.62
C GLU A 2 -12.80 -1.52 13.64
N ASP A 3 -14.09 -1.35 13.93
CA ASP A 3 -15.04 -2.47 13.99
C ASP A 3 -15.09 -3.25 12.67
N ALA A 4 -15.08 -2.55 11.53
CA ALA A 4 -15.07 -3.18 10.22
C ALA A 4 -13.76 -3.92 9.94
N LEU A 5 -12.61 -3.39 10.39
CA LEU A 5 -11.31 -4.05 10.24
C LEU A 5 -11.14 -5.22 11.21
N LYS A 6 -11.64 -5.11 12.46
CA LYS A 6 -11.60 -6.13 13.51
C LYS A 6 -12.42 -7.37 13.14
N ASN A 7 -13.43 -7.24 12.28
CA ASN A 7 -14.16 -8.38 11.71
C ASN A 7 -13.26 -9.31 10.87
N ARG A 8 -12.10 -8.83 10.40
CA ARG A 8 -11.16 -9.61 9.57
C ARG A 8 -9.79 -9.80 10.24
N VAL A 9 -9.34 -8.81 11.01
CA VAL A 9 -8.04 -8.83 11.68
C VAL A 9 -8.27 -8.88 13.19
N VAL A 10 -8.20 -10.09 13.75
CA VAL A 10 -8.51 -10.36 15.17
C VAL A 10 -7.23 -10.29 16.02
N GLY A 11 -7.32 -9.65 17.19
CA GLY A 11 -6.25 -9.64 18.20
C GLY A 11 -5.09 -8.66 17.92
N GLN A 12 -5.25 -7.74 16.97
CA GLN A 12 -4.28 -6.70 16.62
C GLN A 12 -4.85 -5.29 16.83
N ASP A 13 -5.60 -5.09 17.91
CA ASP A 13 -6.39 -3.87 18.14
C ASP A 13 -5.57 -2.59 18.06
N HIS A 14 -4.39 -2.56 18.69
CA HIS A 14 -3.48 -1.41 18.64
C HIS A 14 -3.01 -1.06 17.22
N VAL A 15 -2.84 -2.05 16.33
CA VAL A 15 -2.46 -1.82 14.92
C VAL A 15 -3.64 -1.25 14.15
N VAL A 16 -4.84 -1.82 14.38
CA VAL A 16 -6.08 -1.38 13.74
C VAL A 16 -6.42 0.06 14.14
N GLU A 17 -6.24 0.42 15.40
CA GLU A 17 -6.41 1.80 15.90
C GLU A 17 -5.42 2.76 15.25
N ALA A 18 -4.13 2.44 15.22
CA ALA A 18 -3.10 3.28 14.60
C ALA A 18 -3.35 3.54 13.10
N VAL A 19 -3.75 2.51 12.35
CA VAL A 19 -4.14 2.67 10.94
C VAL A 19 -5.40 3.53 10.81
N SER A 20 -6.34 3.39 11.75
CA SER A 20 -7.57 4.17 11.74
C SER A 20 -7.39 5.64 12.01
N ASP A 21 -6.49 5.99 12.91
CA ASP A 21 -6.15 7.38 13.18
C ASP A 21 -5.47 8.06 11.98
N ALA A 22 -4.57 7.37 11.29
CA ALA A 22 -3.96 7.88 10.06
C ALA A 22 -5.00 8.22 8.98
N VAL A 23 -5.98 7.33 8.77
CA VAL A 23 -7.07 7.57 7.81
C VAL A 23 -7.94 8.75 8.23
N ARG A 24 -8.24 8.90 9.53
CA ARG A 24 -8.99 10.07 10.04
C ARG A 24 -8.26 11.38 9.77
N ILE A 25 -6.96 11.43 10.04
CA ILE A 25 -6.12 12.63 9.82
C ILE A 25 -6.17 13.05 8.34
N SER A 26 -6.02 12.08 7.42
CA SER A 26 -6.12 12.34 5.99
C SER A 26 -7.49 12.86 5.57
N ARG A 27 -8.57 12.22 6.03
CA ARG A 27 -9.95 12.66 5.75
C ARG A 27 -10.28 14.03 6.31
N ALA A 28 -9.66 14.41 7.43
CA ALA A 28 -9.80 15.74 8.02
C ALA A 28 -8.96 16.81 7.30
N GLY A 29 -8.14 16.44 6.33
CA GLY A 29 -7.25 17.37 5.61
C GLY A 29 -6.12 17.93 6.48
N LEU A 30 -5.79 17.27 7.59
CA LEU A 30 -4.79 17.73 8.56
C LEU A 30 -3.37 17.25 8.24
N GLN A 31 -3.18 16.61 7.07
CA GLN A 31 -1.89 16.10 6.62
C GLN A 31 -1.02 17.18 5.96
N ALA A 32 0.30 17.03 6.07
CA ALA A 32 1.22 17.89 5.35
C ALA A 32 1.11 17.64 3.83
N PRO A 33 1.05 18.68 2.99
CA PRO A 33 0.73 18.54 1.56
C PRO A 33 1.76 17.73 0.75
N ASN A 34 3.00 17.61 1.23
CA ASN A 34 4.09 16.93 0.54
C ASN A 34 4.51 15.63 1.23
N ARG A 35 3.62 15.00 2.01
CA ARG A 35 3.91 13.72 2.69
C ARG A 35 2.82 12.69 2.39
N PRO A 36 3.17 11.39 2.34
CA PRO A 36 2.17 10.33 2.32
C PRO A 36 1.23 10.46 3.52
N VAL A 37 -0.04 10.07 3.33
CA VAL A 37 -1.06 9.96 4.40
C VAL A 37 -0.49 9.26 5.63
N ALA A 38 0.12 8.10 5.41
CA ALA A 38 0.87 7.35 6.41
C ALA A 38 1.85 6.40 5.74
N SER A 39 2.88 6.04 6.50
CA SER A 39 3.83 4.98 6.14
C SER A 39 3.95 4.04 7.34
N PHE A 40 3.66 2.76 7.11
CA PHE A 40 3.67 1.73 8.15
C PHE A 40 4.68 0.63 7.82
N LEU A 41 5.31 0.10 8.85
CA LEU A 41 6.11 -1.12 8.79
C LEU A 41 5.51 -2.15 9.75
N PHE A 42 4.91 -3.21 9.21
CA PHE A 42 4.34 -4.29 10.02
C PHE A 42 5.35 -5.44 10.16
N LEU A 43 5.71 -5.78 11.40
CA LEU A 43 6.65 -6.86 11.73
C LEU A 43 5.97 -7.97 12.54
N GLY A 44 6.47 -9.19 12.43
CA GLY A 44 6.00 -10.34 13.23
C GLY A 44 6.04 -11.67 12.47
N PRO A 45 5.58 -12.78 13.07
CA PRO A 45 5.54 -14.10 12.44
C PRO A 45 4.64 -14.17 11.20
N THR A 46 4.79 -15.20 10.38
CA THR A 46 3.86 -15.48 9.28
C THR A 46 2.46 -15.80 9.80
N GLY A 47 1.41 -15.41 9.07
CA GLY A 47 0.03 -15.75 9.40
C GLY A 47 -0.68 -14.78 10.36
N VAL A 48 0.00 -13.81 10.98
CA VAL A 48 -0.60 -12.88 11.96
C VAL A 48 -1.47 -11.75 11.36
N GLY A 49 -1.78 -11.79 10.06
CA GLY A 49 -2.71 -10.83 9.44
C GLY A 49 -2.10 -9.55 8.86
N LYS A 50 -0.77 -9.46 8.70
CA LYS A 50 -0.10 -8.27 8.09
C LYS A 50 -0.65 -7.90 6.71
N THR A 51 -0.67 -8.87 5.78
CA THR A 51 -1.21 -8.66 4.43
C THR A 51 -2.73 -8.54 4.44
N GLU A 52 -3.39 -9.22 5.36
CA GLU A 52 -4.85 -9.20 5.49
C GLU A 52 -5.35 -7.82 5.91
N LEU A 53 -4.62 -7.13 6.80
CA LEU A 53 -4.94 -5.76 7.18
C LEU A 53 -4.93 -4.80 5.97
N CYS A 54 -3.94 -4.93 5.07
CA CYS A 54 -3.89 -4.13 3.85
C CYS A 54 -5.09 -4.39 2.94
N LYS A 55 -5.51 -5.65 2.80
CA LYS A 55 -6.70 -6.03 2.02
C LYS A 55 -7.98 -5.52 2.66
N ALA A 56 -8.15 -5.71 3.97
CA ALA A 56 -9.30 -5.20 4.71
C ALA A 56 -9.43 -3.68 4.61
N LEU A 57 -8.30 -2.96 4.67
CA LEU A 57 -8.27 -1.52 4.50
C LEU A 57 -8.67 -1.10 3.08
N ALA A 58 -8.15 -1.78 2.05
CA ALA A 58 -8.53 -1.52 0.66
C ALA A 58 -10.04 -1.78 0.43
N GLN A 59 -10.58 -2.88 0.97
CA GLN A 59 -12.02 -3.14 0.92
C GLN A 59 -12.83 -2.04 1.61
N PHE A 60 -12.40 -1.59 2.79
CA PHE A 60 -13.13 -0.57 3.53
C PHE A 60 -13.14 0.79 2.82
N LEU A 61 -12.00 1.20 2.26
CA LEU A 61 -11.86 2.51 1.63
C LEU A 61 -12.43 2.57 0.22
N PHE A 62 -12.31 1.50 -0.55
CA PHE A 62 -12.61 1.49 -1.99
C PHE A 62 -13.75 0.55 -2.38
N ASN A 63 -14.27 -0.22 -1.42
CA ASN A 63 -15.24 -1.28 -1.67
C ASN A 63 -14.75 -2.35 -2.69
N ASP A 64 -13.44 -2.42 -2.92
CA ASP A 64 -12.80 -3.33 -3.86
C ASP A 64 -11.33 -3.55 -3.46
N GLU A 65 -11.03 -4.71 -2.89
CA GLU A 65 -9.66 -5.10 -2.53
C GLU A 65 -8.69 -5.09 -3.71
N GLN A 66 -9.14 -5.63 -4.85
CA GLN A 66 -8.27 -5.87 -6.00
C GLN A 66 -7.93 -4.55 -6.70
N ARG A 67 -8.89 -3.63 -6.77
CA ARG A 67 -8.67 -2.33 -7.39
C ARG A 67 -8.07 -1.31 -6.45
N GLY A 68 -8.35 -1.41 -5.14
CA GLY A 68 -7.92 -0.47 -4.12
C GLY A 68 -6.53 -0.76 -3.52
N LEU A 69 -5.94 -1.92 -3.84
CA LEU A 69 -4.60 -2.28 -3.37
C LEU A 69 -3.62 -2.45 -4.54
N ILE A 70 -2.56 -1.66 -4.55
CA ILE A 70 -1.38 -1.93 -5.39
C ILE A 70 -0.48 -2.88 -4.60
N ASN A 71 -0.43 -4.14 -5.02
CA ASN A 71 0.39 -5.17 -4.38
C ASN A 71 1.66 -5.43 -5.20
N ILE A 72 2.81 -5.37 -4.55
CA ILE A 72 4.11 -5.62 -5.18
C ILE A 72 4.81 -6.75 -4.43
N ASN A 73 5.16 -7.81 -5.15
CA ASN A 73 5.88 -8.94 -4.61
C ASN A 73 7.37 -8.62 -4.50
N MET A 74 7.82 -8.19 -3.32
CA MET A 74 9.22 -7.80 -3.09
C MET A 74 10.21 -8.97 -3.21
N SER A 75 9.75 -10.22 -3.15
CA SER A 75 10.60 -11.39 -3.42
C SER A 75 11.04 -11.49 -4.88
N GLU A 76 10.50 -10.68 -5.79
CA GLU A 76 10.96 -10.61 -7.18
C GLU A 76 12.08 -9.58 -7.39
N TYR A 77 12.47 -8.87 -6.33
CA TYR A 77 13.37 -7.70 -6.39
C TYR A 77 14.71 -7.92 -5.68
N HIS A 78 15.27 -9.12 -5.77
CA HIS A 78 16.54 -9.46 -5.12
C HIS A 78 17.77 -8.83 -5.81
N ASP A 79 17.75 -8.70 -7.14
CA ASP A 79 18.90 -8.24 -7.91
C ASP A 79 18.80 -6.75 -8.24
N ARG A 80 19.94 -6.04 -8.25
CA ARG A 80 20.01 -4.60 -8.53
C ARG A 80 19.32 -4.22 -9.86
N HIS A 81 19.39 -5.07 -10.88
CA HIS A 81 18.81 -4.79 -12.19
C HIS A 81 17.27 -4.86 -12.20
N THR A 82 16.68 -5.61 -11.27
CA THR A 82 15.21 -5.77 -11.18
C THR A 82 14.50 -4.50 -10.74
N ILE A 83 15.20 -3.56 -10.09
CA ILE A 83 14.68 -2.26 -9.66
C ILE A 83 14.09 -1.48 -10.84
N SER A 84 14.70 -1.59 -12.03
CA SER A 84 14.19 -0.92 -13.25
C SER A 84 12.76 -1.32 -13.60
N ARG A 85 12.31 -2.53 -13.27
CA ARG A 85 10.91 -2.96 -13.46
C ARG A 85 9.95 -2.22 -12.53
N LEU A 86 10.40 -1.84 -11.34
CA LEU A 86 9.56 -1.17 -10.35
C LEU A 86 9.33 0.30 -10.71
N ILE A 87 10.41 1.00 -11.07
CA ILE A 87 10.39 2.47 -11.27
C ILE A 87 10.36 2.90 -12.74
N GLY A 88 10.81 2.04 -13.65
CA GLY A 88 10.97 2.30 -15.08
C GLY A 88 12.43 2.17 -15.51
N ALA A 89 12.64 1.88 -16.80
CA ALA A 89 13.97 1.87 -17.40
C ALA A 89 14.50 3.32 -17.58
N ALA A 90 15.81 3.47 -17.77
CA ALA A 90 16.41 4.77 -18.09
C ALA A 90 16.16 5.16 -19.56
N PRO A 91 16.18 6.46 -19.92
CA PRO A 91 16.07 6.89 -21.32
C PRO A 91 17.08 6.16 -22.22
N GLY A 92 16.60 5.65 -23.36
CA GLY A 92 17.43 4.89 -24.31
C GLY A 92 17.53 3.38 -24.04
N TYR A 93 16.91 2.87 -22.98
CA TYR A 93 16.77 1.44 -22.71
C TYR A 93 15.37 0.92 -23.10
N VAL A 94 15.27 -0.37 -23.43
CA VAL A 94 13.98 -1.04 -23.70
C VAL A 94 13.08 -0.92 -22.47
N GLY A 95 11.82 -0.51 -22.68
CA GLY A 95 10.84 -0.30 -21.61
C GLY A 95 10.84 1.11 -21.00
N PHE A 96 11.61 2.06 -21.56
CA PHE A 96 11.58 3.47 -21.09
C PHE A 96 10.19 4.10 -21.22
N GLU A 97 9.49 3.88 -22.34
CA GLU A 97 8.16 4.46 -22.58
C GLU A 97 7.04 3.75 -21.80
N GLU A 98 7.28 2.54 -21.30
CA GLU A 98 6.28 1.74 -20.59
C GLU A 98 6.13 2.17 -19.12
N GLY A 99 7.12 2.89 -18.57
CA GLY A 99 7.17 3.24 -17.15
C GLY A 99 7.46 2.03 -16.25
N GLY A 100 7.39 2.25 -14.94
CA GLY A 100 7.59 1.20 -13.94
C GLY A 100 6.28 0.63 -13.42
N GLN A 101 6.31 -0.61 -12.92
CA GLN A 101 5.14 -1.26 -12.33
C GLN A 101 4.50 -0.41 -11.22
N LEU A 102 5.31 0.20 -10.34
CA LEU A 102 4.81 1.06 -9.27
C LEU A 102 4.40 2.43 -9.80
N THR A 103 5.26 3.06 -10.60
CA THR A 103 5.03 4.44 -11.07
C THR A 103 3.78 4.54 -11.94
N GLU A 104 3.55 3.58 -12.84
CA GLU A 104 2.35 3.53 -13.66
C GLU A 104 1.09 3.14 -12.88
N ALA A 105 1.20 2.21 -11.93
CA ALA A 105 0.06 1.81 -11.10
C ALA A 105 -0.47 2.99 -10.27
N VAL A 106 0.43 3.78 -9.67
CA VAL A 106 0.08 4.99 -8.91
C VAL A 106 -0.45 6.09 -9.85
N ARG A 107 0.19 6.32 -11.01
CA ARG A 107 -0.25 7.34 -11.97
C ARG A 107 -1.66 7.10 -12.49
N ARG A 108 -2.06 5.84 -12.70
CA ARG A 108 -3.41 5.48 -13.17
C ARG A 108 -4.48 5.54 -12.08
N LYS A 109 -4.09 5.42 -10.81
CA LYS A 109 -5.00 5.45 -9.66
C LYS A 109 -4.43 6.31 -8.53
N PRO A 110 -4.32 7.63 -8.73
CA PRO A 110 -3.93 8.54 -7.68
C PRO A 110 -5.15 8.72 -6.77
N TYR A 111 -5.13 8.09 -5.60
CA TYR A 111 -6.08 8.33 -4.53
C TYR A 111 -5.34 8.79 -3.29
#